data_AF-A0A0U1P449-F1
#
_entry.id   AF-A0A0U1P449-F1
#
_cell.length_a   1.000
_cell.length_b   1.000
_cell.length_c   1.000
_cell.angle_alpha   90.00
_cell.angle_beta   90.00
_cell.angle_gamma   90.00
#
_symmetry.space_group_name_H-M   'P 1'
#
loop_
_entity.id
_entity.type
_entity.pdbx_description
1 polymer ?
#
loop_
_entity_poly.entity_id
_entity_poly.type
_entity_poly.pdbx_seq_one_letter_code
_entity_poly.pdbx_strand_id
1 'polypeptide(L)' 'MRFRENGLKGKIKSTTITYHSSGQYYVSLKLEEIVDLVTPLDFSLIPNDQIIGLDLGLNHFYIDSNGKKVDNSLST' A
#
# COMPACT_ATOMS: atom_id res chain seq x y z
N MET A 1 -7.75 -8.69 2.20
CA MET A 1 -8.63 -8.25 3.31
C MET A 1 -10.08 -8.36 2.85
N ARG A 2 -10.89 -9.26 3.44
CA ARG A 2 -12.32 -9.41 3.06
C ARG A 2 -13.20 -8.60 4.01
N PHE A 3 -13.76 -7.49 3.52
CA PHE A 3 -14.62 -6.59 4.29
C PHE A 3 -15.87 -7.27 4.86
N ARG A 4 -16.40 -8.29 4.18
CA ARG A 4 -17.62 -9.01 4.61
C ARG A 4 -17.43 -9.85 5.88
N GLU A 5 -16.23 -10.37 6.10
CA GLU A 5 -15.97 -11.30 7.20
C GLU A 5 -15.50 -10.56 8.46
N ASN A 6 -14.71 -9.48 8.29
CA ASN A 6 -14.02 -8.81 9.40
C ASN A 6 -14.43 -7.34 9.60
N GLY A 7 -15.35 -6.82 8.78
CA GLY A 7 -15.73 -5.41 8.78
C GLY A 7 -14.60 -4.47 8.34
N LEU A 8 -14.85 -3.17 8.48
CA LEU A 8 -13.85 -2.11 8.31
C LEU A 8 -13.27 -1.77 9.68
N LYS A 9 -11.95 -1.86 9.82
CA LYS A 9 -11.26 -1.41 11.03
C LYS A 9 -11.15 0.12 11.02
N GLY A 10 -11.11 0.70 12.21
CA GLY A 10 -11.02 2.15 12.40
C GLY A 10 -12.38 2.86 12.47
N LYS A 11 -12.33 4.13 12.87
CA LYS A 11 -13.48 5.02 12.98
C LYS A 11 -13.72 5.75 11.66
N ILE A 12 -14.94 5.70 11.14
CA ILE A 12 -15.34 6.53 10.00
C ILE A 12 -15.32 8.00 10.43
N LYS A 13 -14.55 8.81 9.71
CA LYS A 13 -14.44 10.27 9.92
C LYS A 13 -15.34 11.04 8.99
N SER A 14 -15.49 10.58 7.77
CA SER A 14 -16.37 11.19 6.77
C SER A 14 -16.70 10.19 5.67
N THR A 15 -17.80 10.47 4.97
CA THR A 15 -18.22 9.72 3.78
C THR A 15 -18.50 10.71 2.66
N THR A 16 -18.05 10.39 1.45
CA THR A 16 -18.43 11.11 0.23
C THR A 16 -19.28 10.18 -0.62
N ILE A 17 -20.49 10.63 -0.95
CA ILE A 17 -21.39 9.93 -1.86
C ILE A 17 -21.42 10.72 -3.16
N THR A 18 -21.12 10.05 -4.27
CA THR A 18 -21.15 10.64 -5.60
C THR A 18 -22.10 9.87 -6.48
N TYR A 19 -23.06 10.57 -7.09
CA TYR A 19 -23.91 10.04 -8.14
C TYR A 19 -23.31 10.40 -9.49
N HIS A 20 -23.05 9.39 -10.31
CA HIS A 20 -22.58 9.55 -11.68
C HIS A 20 -23.77 9.52 -12.65
N SER A 21 -23.70 10.29 -13.73
CA SER A 21 -24.78 10.41 -14.73
C SER A 21 -25.18 9.08 -15.38
N SER A 22 -24.32 8.06 -15.30
CA SER A 22 -24.64 6.68 -15.72
C SER A 22 -25.60 5.94 -14.77
N GLY A 23 -26.11 6.56 -13.71
CA GLY A 23 -26.96 5.91 -12.71
C GLY A 23 -26.22 5.23 -11.56
N GLN A 24 -24.88 5.32 -11.52
CA GLN A 24 -24.06 4.63 -10.51
C GLN A 24 -23.82 5.52 -9.29
N TYR A 25 -23.90 4.95 -8.10
CA TYR A 25 -23.50 5.58 -6.86
C TYR A 25 -22.14 5.06 -6.41
N TYR A 26 -21.25 5.97 -6.07
CA TYR A 26 -19.96 5.68 -5.46
C TYR A 26 -19.95 6.19 -4.03
N VAL A 27 -19.41 5.38 -3.11
CA VAL A 27 -19.29 5.73 -1.70
C VAL A 27 -17.82 5.59 -1.29
N SER A 28 -17.20 6.71 -0.91
CA SER A 28 -15.84 6.76 -0.39
C SER A 28 -15.87 6.98 1.12
N LEU A 29 -15.23 6.10 1.88
CA LEU A 29 -15.14 6.18 3.33
C LEU A 29 -13.75 6.66 3.75
N LYS A 30 -13.68 7.72 4.55
CA LYS A 30 -12.45 8.14 5.24
C LYS A 30 -12.43 7.50 6.62
N LEU A 31 -11.42 6.68 6.89
CA LEU A 31 -11.25 5.96 8.15
C LEU A 31 -10.03 6.49 8.89
N GLU A 32 -10.09 6.46 10.22
CA GLU A 32 -8.93 6.59 11.09
C GLU A 32 -8.79 5.32 11.92
N GLU A 33 -7.67 4.64 11.75
CA GLU A 33 -7.32 3.45 12.53
C GLU A 33 -6.13 3.80 13.42
N ILE A 34 -6.25 3.54 14.72
CA ILE A 34 -5.10 3.54 15.61
C ILE A 34 -4.48 2.15 15.45
N VAL A 35 -3.30 2.10 14.84
CA VAL A 35 -2.49 0.90 14.75
C VAL A 35 -1.47 0.94 15.88
N ASP A 36 -1.30 -0.19 16.57
CA ASP A 36 -0.24 -0.29 17.55
C ASP A 36 1.10 -0.04 16.88
N LEU A 37 1.95 0.76 17.55
CA LEU A 37 3.30 0.99 17.08
C LEU A 37 4.00 -0.37 17.11
N VAL A 38 4.35 -0.90 15.94
CA VAL A 38 5.27 -2.01 15.87
C VAL A 38 6.54 -1.53 16.57
N THR A 39 6.90 -2.16 17.68
CA THR A 39 8.15 -1.87 18.40
C THR A 39 9.27 -1.77 17.37
N PRO A 40 10.15 -0.75 17.44
CA PRO A 40 11.22 -0.59 16.48
C PRO A 40 11.93 -1.93 16.30
N LEU A 41 11.87 -2.44 15.07
CA LEU A 41 12.51 -3.68 14.71
C LEU A 41 14.01 -3.47 14.88
N ASP A 42 14.64 -4.26 15.73
CA ASP A 42 16.09 -4.26 15.80
C ASP A 42 16.63 -4.90 14.52
N PHE A 43 17.06 -4.06 13.59
CA PHE A 43 17.59 -4.49 12.29
C PHE A 43 18.80 -5.42 12.43
N SER A 44 19.51 -5.41 13.58
CA SER A 44 20.60 -6.36 13.83
C SER A 44 20.13 -7.80 13.99
N LEU A 45 18.84 -8.01 14.27
CA LEU A 45 18.22 -9.34 14.40
C LEU A 45 17.71 -9.90 13.07
N ILE A 46 17.75 -9.12 11.98
CA ILE A 46 17.27 -9.56 10.67
C ILE A 46 18.44 -10.11 9.85
N PRO A 47 18.39 -11.39 9.42
CA PRO A 47 19.37 -11.94 8.50
C PRO A 47 19.47 -11.13 7.21
N ASN A 48 20.70 -10.88 6.73
CA ASN A 48 20.93 -10.07 5.53
C ASN A 48 20.23 -10.60 4.27
N ASP A 49 20.01 -11.91 4.18
CA ASP A 49 19.29 -12.56 3.08
C ASP A 49 17.77 -12.29 3.09
N GLN A 50 17.25 -11.70 4.16
CA GLN A 50 15.86 -11.22 4.28
C GLN A 50 15.74 -9.71 4.02
N ILE A 51 16.84 -9.02 3.74
CA ILE A 51 16.87 -7.59 3.45
C ILE A 51 17.01 -7.40 1.94
N ILE A 52 16.13 -6.58 1.35
CA ILE A 52 16.22 -6.18 -0.06
C ILE A 52 16.30 -4.66 -0.16
N GLY A 53 17.35 -4.17 -0.83
CA GLY A 53 17.45 -2.76 -1.18
C GLY A 53 16.73 -2.52 -2.50
N LEU A 54 15.96 -1.43 -2.60
CA LEU A 54 15.27 -1.04 -3.82
C LEU A 54 15.70 0.39 -4.20
N ASP A 55 16.38 0.54 -5.33
CA ASP A 55 16.66 1.83 -5.95
C ASP A 55 15.55 2.16 -6.94
N LEU A 56 14.88 3.30 -6.74
CA LEU A 56 13.72 3.71 -7.53
C LEU A 56 14.15 4.71 -8.61
N GLY A 57 13.69 4.52 -9.84
CA GLY A 57 14.11 5.35 -10.96
C GLY A 57 13.01 5.61 -11.98
N LEU A 58 13.34 6.47 -12.95
CA LEU A 58 12.46 6.74 -14.09
C LEU A 58 12.63 5.71 -15.21
N ASN A 59 13.88 5.29 -15.46
CA ASN A 59 14.22 4.32 -16.50
C ASN A 59 13.78 2.89 -16.14
N HIS A 60 13.91 2.52 -14.87
CA HIS A 60 13.45 1.26 -14.33
C HIS A 60 12.58 1.60 -13.11
N PHE A 61 11.43 0.95 -12.97
CA PHE A 61 10.53 1.13 -11.83
C PHE A 61 11.27 0.88 -10.51
N TYR A 62 12.05 -0.20 -10.44
CA TYR A 62 13.08 -0.36 -9.43
C TYR A 62 14.24 -1.24 -9.92
N ILE A 63 15.37 -1.12 -9.24
CA ILE A 63 16.48 -2.06 -9.28
C ILE A 63 16.68 -2.60 -7.87
N ASP A 64 16.68 -3.92 -7.70
CA ASP A 64 16.93 -4.53 -6.40
C ASP A 64 18.43 -4.76 -6.14
N SER A 65 18.79 -4.97 -4.88
CA SER A 65 20.16 -5.24 -4.44
C SER A 65 20.76 -6.55 -4.98
N ASN A 66 19.95 -7.41 -5.63
CA ASN A 66 20.40 -8.60 -6.35
C ASN A 66 20.63 -8.32 -7.84
N GLY A 67 20.45 -7.08 -8.29
CA GLY A 67 20.64 -6.66 -9.68
C GLY A 67 19.43 -6.91 -10.57
N LYS A 68 18.30 -7.39 -10.03
CA LYS A 68 17.06 -7.51 -10.80
C LYS A 68 16.56 -6.12 -11.12
N LYS A 69 16.20 -5.91 -12.39
CA LYS A 69 15.60 -4.68 -12.87
C LYS A 69 14.16 -4.94 -13.23
N VAL A 70 13.26 -4.09 -12.76
CA VAL A 70 11.86 -4.10 -13.15
C VAL A 70 11.59 -2.84 -13.93
N ASP A 71 11.24 -3.00 -15.19
CA ASP A 71 10.94 -1.88 -16.08
C ASP A 71 9.65 -1.19 -15.66
N ASN A 72 9.55 0.08 -16.04
CA ASN A 72 8.31 0.82 -15.85
C ASN A 72 7.29 0.34 -16.88
N SER A 73 6.06 0.03 -16.47
CA SER A 73 5.01 -0.44 -17.39
C SER A 73 4.56 0.61 -18.42
N LEU A 74 5.10 1.82 -18.34
CA LEU A 74 4.86 2.92 -19.27
C LEU A 74 5.91 3.04 -20.39
N SER A 75 6.97 2.23 -20.38
CA SER A 75 7.94 2.17 -21.49
C SER A 75 7.55 1.06 -22.48
N THR A 76 6.59 1.37 -23.35
CA THR A 76 6.37 0.66 -24.63
C THR A 76 6.78 1.56 -25.77
#